data_AF-A0A7M3SCN4-F1
#
_entry.id   AF-A0A7M3SCN4-F1
#
_cell.length_a   1.000
_cell.length_b   1.000
_cell.length_c   1.000
_cell.angle_alpha   90.00
_cell.angle_beta   90.00
_cell.angle_gamma   90.00
#
_symmetry.space_group_name_H-M   'P 1'
#
loop_
_entity.id
_entity.type
_entity.pdbx_description
1 polymer ?
#
loop_
_entity_poly.entity_id
_entity_poly.type
_entity_poly.pdbx_seq_one_letter_code
_entity_poly.pdbx_strand_id
1 'polypeptide(L)'
;QALIREMKEELSLDVVPRFPLGSWYREREDSAFLIHLVSTHLVGEFSDMRLSVHQATQWFSNSNSTPFEWAGRDGEMAAFLLEAFRPMS
;
A
#
# COMPACT_ATOMS: atom_id res chain seq x y z
N GLN A 1 2.81 -8.58 12.04
CA GLN A 1 2.43 -7.88 13.27
C GLN A 1 2.47 -6.37 13.07
N ALA A 2 3.60 -5.77 12.66
CA ALA A 2 3.69 -4.32 12.41
C ALA A 2 2.60 -3.80 11.45
N LEU A 3 2.48 -4.37 10.23
CA LEU A 3 1.46 -3.97 9.25
C LEU A 3 0.03 -3.95 9.82
N ILE A 4 -0.37 -4.99 10.57
CA ILE A 4 -1.72 -5.08 11.13
C ILE A 4 -1.93 -3.95 12.15
N ARG A 5 -0.93 -3.70 13.00
CA ARG A 5 -0.97 -2.61 13.98
C ARG A 5 -1.10 -1.25 13.29
N GLU A 6 -0.25 -0.95 12.31
CA GLU A 6 -0.28 0.33 11.59
C GLU A 6 -1.62 0.54 10.88
N MET A 7 -2.15 -0.47 10.18
CA MET A 7 -3.46 -0.36 9.51
C MET A 7 -4.60 -0.10 10.50
N LYS A 8 -4.51 -0.64 11.73
CA LYS A 8 -5.49 -0.37 12.78
C LYS A 8 -5.34 1.04 13.36
N GLU A 9 -4.12 1.47 13.65
CA GLU A 9 -3.84 2.76 14.29
C GLU A 9 -4.05 3.95 13.34
N GLU A 10 -3.65 3.81 12.08
CA GLU A 10 -3.70 4.89 11.08
C GLU A 10 -5.05 5.00 10.37
N LEU A 11 -5.71 3.87 10.12
CA LEU A 11 -6.89 3.78 9.26
C LEU A 11 -8.11 3.16 9.93
N SER A 12 -8.01 2.67 11.18
CA SER A 12 -9.05 1.89 11.87
C SER A 12 -9.47 0.60 11.16
N LEU A 13 -8.63 0.08 10.25
CA LEU A 13 -8.94 -1.10 9.46
C LEU A 13 -8.40 -2.37 10.10
N ASP A 14 -9.23 -3.41 10.13
CA ASP A 14 -8.78 -4.77 10.44
C ASP A 14 -8.39 -5.47 9.14
N VAL A 15 -7.15 -5.94 9.06
CA VAL A 15 -6.63 -6.61 7.86
C VAL A 15 -5.95 -7.92 8.19
N VAL A 16 -6.03 -8.87 7.25
CA VAL A 16 -5.29 -10.13 7.28
C VAL A 16 -4.21 -10.09 6.20
N PRO A 17 -2.91 -10.05 6.57
CA PRO A 17 -1.81 -10.15 5.61
C PRO A 17 -1.85 -11.50 4.88
N ARG A 18 -1.55 -11.48 3.59
CA ARG A 18 -1.53 -12.67 2.73
C ARG A 18 -0.10 -13.08 2.39
N PHE A 19 0.54 -12.36 1.48
CA PHE A 19 1.91 -12.63 1.04
C PHE A 19 2.61 -11.34 0.62
N PRO A 20 3.95 -11.27 0.76
CA PRO A 20 4.73 -10.17 0.23
C PRO A 20 4.69 -10.20 -1.30
N LEU A 21 4.47 -9.03 -1.90
CA LEU A 21 4.45 -8.82 -3.34
C LEU A 21 5.83 -8.41 -3.89
N GLY A 22 6.63 -7.73 -3.06
CA GLY A 22 7.96 -7.28 -3.42
C GLY A 22 8.65 -6.58 -2.27
N SER A 23 9.94 -6.31 -2.45
CA SER A 23 10.74 -5.56 -1.47
C SER A 23 11.64 -4.55 -2.19
N TRP A 24 11.70 -3.33 -1.67
CA TRP A 24 12.50 -2.25 -2.23
C TRP A 24 13.53 -1.79 -1.20
N TYR A 25 14.80 -2.05 -1.52
CA TYR A 25 15.91 -1.56 -0.72
C TYR A 25 16.07 -0.06 -0.91
N ARG A 26 16.33 0.66 0.18
CA ARG A 26 16.64 2.07 0.15
C ARG A 26 17.77 2.36 1.10
N GLU A 27 18.68 3.18 0.62
CA GLU A 27 19.79 3.71 1.39
C GLU A 27 19.69 5.22 1.40
N ARG A 28 19.89 5.81 2.57
CA ARG A 28 20.14 7.23 2.81
C ARG A 28 21.45 7.30 3.57
N GLU A 29 22.19 8.39 3.40
CA GLU A 29 23.52 8.67 3.96
C GLU A 29 23.94 7.80 5.17
N ASP A 30 23.17 7.79 6.26
CA ASP A 30 23.48 7.03 7.48
C ASP A 30 22.54 5.85 7.81
N SER A 31 21.64 5.46 6.90
CA SER A 31 20.65 4.41 7.14
C SER A 31 20.26 3.63 5.90
N ALA A 32 20.14 2.31 6.07
CA ALA A 32 19.59 1.41 5.08
C ALA A 32 18.29 0.79 5.60
N PHE A 33 17.27 0.73 4.75
CA PHE A 33 15.99 0.13 5.07
C PHE A 33 15.39 -0.62 3.88
N LEU A 34 14.61 -1.64 4.19
CA LEU A 34 13.91 -2.46 3.22
C LEU A 34 12.41 -2.26 3.39
N ILE A 35 11.74 -1.79 2.36
CA ILE A 35 10.28 -1.61 2.37
C ILE A 35 9.64 -2.85 1.74
N HIS A 36 8.74 -3.50 2.47
CA HIS A 36 8.00 -4.66 2.00
C HIS A 36 6.58 -4.27 1.59
N LEU A 37 6.23 -4.50 0.32
CA LEU A 37 4.85 -4.40 -0.14
C LEU A 37 4.15 -5.72 0.15
N VAL A 38 3.06 -5.68 0.90
CA VAL A 38 2.36 -6.89 1.37
C VAL A 38 0.89 -6.82 0.95
N SER A 39 0.42 -7.86 0.27
CA SER A 39 -1.01 -8.00 -0.04
C SER A 39 -1.79 -8.28 1.23
N THR A 40 -2.90 -7.58 1.43
CA THR A 40 -3.79 -7.74 2.58
C THR A 40 -5.23 -7.96 2.15
N HIS A 41 -5.96 -8.74 2.95
CA HIS A 41 -7.40 -8.86 2.84
C HIS A 41 -8.06 -8.00 3.93
N LEU A 42 -9.00 -7.12 3.54
CA LEU A 42 -9.79 -6.34 4.49
C LEU A 42 -10.77 -7.24 5.24
N VAL A 43 -10.88 -7.07 6.56
CA VAL A 43 -11.89 -7.73 7.38
C VAL A 43 -12.96 -6.70 7.73
N GLY A 44 -14.20 -6.98 7.36
CA GLY A 44 -15.31 -6.06 7.56
C GLY A 44 -15.50 -5.08 6.40
N GLU A 45 -16.19 -3.98 6.69
CA GLU A 45 -16.60 -2.99 5.70
C GLU A 45 -15.66 -1.79 5.67
N PHE A 46 -15.49 -1.22 4.49
CA PHE A 46 -14.67 -0.01 4.31
C PHE A 46 -15.27 1.23 4.98
N SER A 47 -16.59 1.26 5.19
CA SER A 47 -17.28 2.37 5.86
C SER A 47 -16.74 2.68 7.26
N ASP A 48 -16.02 1.74 7.86
CA ASP A 48 -15.45 1.87 9.20
C ASP A 48 -14.07 2.54 9.20
N MET A 49 -13.50 2.83 8.03
CA MET A 49 -12.20 3.48 7.91
C MET A 49 -12.23 4.90 8.48
N ARG A 50 -11.23 5.23 9.28
CA ARG A 50 -11.02 6.58 9.82
C ARG A 50 -9.55 6.94 9.71
N LEU A 51 -9.26 8.09 9.11
CA LEU A 51 -7.90 8.59 8.97
C LEU A 51 -7.48 9.30 10.25
N SER A 52 -6.41 8.83 10.90
CA SER A 52 -5.84 9.48 12.08
C SER A 52 -4.63 10.35 11.76
N VAL A 53 -3.77 9.90 10.85
CA VAL A 53 -2.53 10.60 10.45
C VAL A 53 -2.52 11.10 9.00
N HIS A 54 -3.47 10.64 8.18
CA HIS A 54 -3.58 10.96 6.77
C HIS A 54 -4.66 12.01 6.51
N GLN A 55 -4.47 12.84 5.47
CA GLN A 55 -5.44 13.89 5.10
C GLN A 55 -6.56 13.37 4.20
N ALA A 56 -6.25 12.40 3.33
CA ALA A 56 -7.17 11.86 2.36
C ALA A 56 -6.75 10.44 1.95
N THR A 57 -7.66 9.73 1.29
CA THR A 57 -7.46 8.37 0.78
C THR A 57 -8.37 8.14 -0.42
N GLN A 58 -7.92 7.31 -1.35
CA GLN A 58 -8.64 6.99 -2.56
C GLN A 58 -8.37 5.55 -2.97
N TRP A 59 -9.44 4.81 -3.26
CA TRP A 59 -9.34 3.55 -3.98
C TRP A 59 -9.24 3.83 -5.48
N PHE A 60 -8.33 3.14 -6.16
CA PHE A 60 -8.23 3.19 -7.60
C PHE A 60 -8.13 1.78 -8.17
N SER A 61 -8.66 1.59 -9.37
CA SER A 61 -8.52 0.36 -10.16
C SER A 61 -7.47 0.56 -11.24
N ASN A 62 -6.94 -0.55 -11.76
CA ASN A 62 -6.01 -0.53 -12.89
C ASN A 62 -6.59 0.11 -14.16
N SER A 63 -7.91 0.17 -14.30
CA SER A 63 -8.60 0.73 -15.46
C SER A 63 -8.76 2.25 -15.43
N ASN A 64 -8.61 2.89 -14.26
CA ASN A 64 -8.85 4.32 -14.03
C ASN A 64 -7.64 4.99 -13.37
N SER A 65 -6.42 4.58 -13.70
CA SER A 65 -5.22 5.18 -13.11
C SER A 65 -4.97 6.57 -13.72
N THR A 66 -5.57 7.60 -13.12
CA THR A 66 -5.01 8.95 -13.22
C THR A 66 -3.56 8.88 -12.72
N PRO A 67 -2.58 9.50 -13.40
CA PRO A 67 -1.21 9.52 -12.89
C PRO A 67 -1.22 10.24 -11.54
N PHE A 68 -0.88 9.51 -10.46
CA PHE A 68 -0.62 10.12 -9.17
C PHE A 68 0.86 10.48 -9.09
N GLU A 69 1.15 11.63 -8.45
CA GLU A 69 2.50 11.94 -8.02
C GLU A 69 2.78 11.19 -6.72
N TRP A 70 3.57 10.11 -6.83
CA TRP A 70 3.90 9.25 -5.70
C TRP A 70 5.12 9.76 -4.94
N ALA A 71 5.11 9.57 -3.62
CA ALA A 71 6.24 9.93 -2.78
C ALA A 71 7.38 8.90 -2.91
N GLY A 72 8.58 9.36 -3.23
CA GLY A 72 9.77 8.50 -3.25
C GLY A 72 9.64 7.27 -4.16
N ARG A 73 9.85 6.06 -3.62
CA ARG A 73 9.78 4.80 -4.37
C ARG A 73 8.37 4.21 -4.43
N ASP A 74 7.37 4.86 -3.84
CA ASP A 74 5.99 4.37 -3.87
C ASP A 74 5.46 4.35 -5.32
N GLY A 75 5.98 5.23 -6.19
CA GLY A 75 5.67 5.22 -7.62
C GLY A 75 6.17 3.97 -8.33
N GLU A 76 7.32 3.44 -7.93
CA GLU A 76 7.83 2.17 -8.47
C GLU A 76 6.97 0.99 -8.00
N MET A 77 6.51 1.01 -6.74
CA MET A 77 5.59 -0.01 -6.21
C MET A 77 4.22 0.06 -6.90
N ALA A 78 3.70 1.26 -7.12
CA ALA A 78 2.44 1.47 -7.84
C ALA A 78 2.56 1.00 -9.30
N ALA A 79 3.64 1.34 -9.99
CA ALA A 79 3.90 0.85 -11.35
C ALA A 79 4.02 -0.68 -11.40
N PHE A 80 4.70 -1.28 -10.43
CA PHE A 80 4.75 -2.74 -10.28
C PHE A 80 3.35 -3.36 -10.12
N LEU A 81 2.49 -2.79 -9.27
CA LEU A 81 1.12 -3.28 -9.08
C LEU A 81 0.28 -3.19 -10.36
N LEU A 82 0.41 -2.09 -11.11
CA LEU A 82 -0.30 -1.91 -12.39
C LEU A 82 0.10 -2.98 -13.42
N GLU A 83 1.39 -3.30 -13.49
CA GLU A 83 1.90 -4.33 -14.40
C GLU A 83 1.52 -5.75 -13.92
N ALA A 84 1.75 -6.05 -12.64
CA ALA A 84 1.52 -7.38 -12.06
C ALA A 84 0.05 -7.81 -12.09
N PHE A 85 -0.88 -6.85 -12.03
CA PHE A 85 -2.33 -7.09 -12.08
C PHE A 85 -2.97 -6.58 -13.37
N ARG A 86 -2.20 -6.37 -14.45
CA ARG A 86 -2.77 -6.04 -15.76
C ARG A 86 -3.71 -7.19 -16.17
N PRO A 87 -4.97 -6.91 -16.55
CA PRO A 87 -5.87 -7.95 -17.05
C PRO A 87 -5.24 -8.59 -18.28
N MET A 88 -5.11 -9.92 -18.29
CA MET A 88 -4.81 -10.64 -19.53
C MET A 88 -6.03 -10.52 -20.45
N SER A 89 -5.80 -10.02 -21.66
CA SER A 89 -6.82 -9.82 -22.70
C SER A 89 -7.53 -11.10 -23.08
#